data_AF-A0A397HY68-F1
#
_entry.id   AF-A0A397HY68-F1
#
_cell.length_a   1.000
_cell.length_b   1.000
_cell.length_c   1.000
_cell.angle_alpha   90.00
_cell.angle_beta   90.00
_cell.angle_gamma   90.00
#
_symmetry.space_group_name_H-M   'P 1'
#
loop_
_entity.id
_entity.type
_entity.pdbx_description
1 polymer ?
#
loop_
_entity_poly.entity_id
_entity_poly.type
_entity_poly.pdbx_seq_one_letter_code
_entity_poly.pdbx_strand_id
1 'polypeptide(L)'
;MIIFFFVLTRTTGKTLSEAYVELATLADAHRAVDTRNIKPLKGRLVSCMRSSQEDLMRAIFPKWKGEFSGCDAVITTEMLQSAPNVPHVPFVTREEMNSLLVVCRNYKVFKNHSFI
;
A
#
# COMPACT_ATOMS: atom_id res chain seq x y z
N MET A 1 -12.88 -15.51 -3.44
CA MET A 1 -12.83 -14.06 -3.73
C MET A 1 -11.36 -13.68 -3.86
N ILE A 2 -11.00 -12.84 -4.85
CA ILE A 2 -9.64 -12.33 -5.04
C ILE A 2 -9.74 -10.81 -5.06
N ILE A 3 -8.95 -10.13 -4.24
CA ILE A 3 -8.92 -8.66 -4.16
C ILE A 3 -7.54 -8.17 -4.57
N PHE A 4 -7.48 -7.13 -5.40
CA PHE A 4 -6.25 -6.51 -5.86
C PHE A 4 -6.13 -5.10 -5.30
N PHE A 5 -5.00 -4.83 -4.65
CA PHE A 5 -4.62 -3.50 -4.18
C PHE A 5 -3.45 -3.00 -5.01
N PHE A 6 -3.71 -1.99 -5.85
CA PHE A 6 -2.67 -1.29 -6.59
C PHE A 6 -2.19 -0.09 -5.78
N VAL A 7 -0.88 -0.05 -5.47
CA VAL A 7 -0.32 1.08 -4.73
C VAL A 7 -0.01 2.21 -5.71
N LEU A 8 -0.54 3.40 -5.43
CA LEU A 8 -0.33 4.59 -6.25
C LEU A 8 0.48 5.63 -5.48
N THR A 9 1.36 6.32 -6.20
CA THR A 9 2.07 7.48 -5.69
C THR A 9 1.08 8.63 -5.48
N ARG A 10 0.93 9.08 -4.24
CA ARG A 10 -0.04 10.12 -3.83
C ARG A 10 0.15 11.47 -4.51
N THR A 11 1.36 11.79 -4.99
CA THR A 11 1.68 13.07 -5.65
C THR A 11 1.51 13.05 -7.16
N THR A 12 1.72 11.90 -7.81
CA THR A 12 1.71 11.78 -9.28
C THR A 12 0.57 10.95 -9.83
N GLY A 13 -0.12 10.18 -8.99
CA GLY A 13 -1.15 9.23 -9.40
C GLY A 13 -0.63 8.02 -10.18
N LYS A 14 0.69 7.88 -10.36
CA LYS A 14 1.30 6.74 -11.04
C LYS A 14 1.30 5.51 -10.14
N THR A 15 1.20 4.32 -10.75
CA THR A 15 1.41 3.06 -10.04
C THR A 15 2.84 2.96 -9.55
N LEU A 16 3.01 2.65 -8.28
CA LEU A 16 4.24 2.03 -7.83
C LEU A 16 4.26 0.64 -8.46
N SER A 17 5.41 0.15 -8.91
CA SER A 17 5.55 -1.18 -9.54
C SER A 17 5.35 -2.33 -8.54
N GLU A 18 4.48 -2.12 -7.55
CA GLU A 18 4.15 -2.97 -6.43
C GLU A 18 2.62 -3.06 -6.32
N ALA A 19 2.14 -4.26 -6.01
CA ALA A 19 0.73 -4.53 -5.81
C ALA A 19 0.58 -5.64 -4.78
N TYR A 20 -0.51 -5.60 -4.02
CA TYR A 20 -0.88 -6.64 -3.08
C TYR A 20 -2.08 -7.40 -3.62
N VAL A 21 -2.07 -8.72 -3.46
CA VAL A 21 -3.14 -9.61 -3.92
C VAL A 21 -3.60 -10.44 -2.74
N GLU A 22 -4.86 -10.29 -2.38
CA GLU A 22 -5.50 -11.08 -1.35
C GLU A 22 -6.16 -12.31 -1.98
N LEU A 23 -5.85 -13.47 -1.44
CA LEU A 23 -6.35 -14.77 -1.91
C LEU A 23 -7.21 -15.40 -0.83
N ALA A 24 -8.17 -16.23 -1.26
CA ALA A 24 -9.18 -16.81 -0.38
C ALA A 24 -8.57 -17.71 0.72
N THR A 25 -7.43 -18.35 0.45
CA THR A 25 -6.78 -19.23 1.43
C THR A 25 -5.26 -19.04 1.44
N LEU A 26 -4.66 -19.36 2.59
CA LEU A 26 -3.21 -19.33 2.73
C LEU A 26 -2.51 -20.33 1.78
N ALA A 27 -3.12 -21.48 1.53
CA ALA A 27 -2.60 -22.47 0.58
C ALA A 27 -2.52 -21.91 -0.84
N ASP A 28 -3.51 -21.11 -1.26
CA ASP A 28 -3.48 -20.45 -2.58
C ASP A 28 -2.34 -19.43 -2.67
N ALA A 29 -2.09 -18.69 -1.58
CA ALA A 29 -0.98 -17.73 -1.51
C ALA A 29 0.37 -18.40 -1.62
N HIS A 30 0.59 -19.52 -0.93
CA HIS A 30 1.82 -20.30 -1.07
C HIS A 30 2.02 -20.79 -2.50
N ARG A 31 0.98 -21.40 -3.11
CA ARG A 31 1.07 -21.84 -4.51
C ARG A 31 1.35 -20.69 -5.47
N ALA A 32 0.78 -19.51 -5.23
CA ALA A 32 1.02 -18.34 -6.06
C ALA A 32 2.48 -17.89 -5.98
N VAL A 33 3.07 -17.81 -4.79
CA VAL A 33 4.48 -17.48 -4.59
C VAL A 33 5.38 -18.50 -5.28
N ASP A 34 5.16 -19.80 -5.04
CA ASP A 34 5.99 -20.87 -5.60
C ASP A 34 5.97 -20.90 -7.14
N THR A 35 4.82 -20.58 -7.74
CA THR A 35 4.65 -20.64 -9.20
C THR A 35 4.99 -19.34 -9.92
N ARG A 36 4.89 -18.18 -9.25
CA ARG A 36 4.99 -16.85 -9.88
C ARG A 36 6.20 -16.04 -9.49
N ASN A 37 6.94 -16.41 -8.43
CA ASN A 37 8.12 -15.65 -8.04
C ASN A 37 9.21 -15.68 -9.12
N ILE A 38 9.77 -14.51 -9.45
CA ILE A 38 10.81 -14.29 -10.48
C ILE A 38 10.36 -14.85 -11.85
N LYS A 39 9.08 -14.67 -12.19
CA LYS A 39 8.56 -15.02 -13.51
C LYS A 39 8.39 -13.79 -14.39
N PRO A 40 8.53 -13.95 -15.73
CA PRO A 40 8.31 -12.85 -16.64
C PRO A 40 6.82 -12.49 -16.72
N LEU A 41 6.52 -11.19 -16.57
CA LEU A 41 5.23 -10.59 -16.82
C LEU A 41 5.42 -9.44 -17.82
N LYS A 42 4.88 -9.61 -19.04
CA LYS A 42 5.03 -8.64 -20.14
C LYS A 42 6.49 -8.21 -20.38
N GLY A 43 7.43 -9.16 -20.31
CA GLY A 43 8.85 -8.93 -20.58
C GLY A 43 9.68 -8.41 -19.40
N ARG A 44 9.09 -8.19 -18.22
CA ARG A 44 9.83 -7.85 -16.99
C ARG A 44 9.76 -9.00 -15.99
N LEU A 45 10.87 -9.30 -15.31
CA LEU A 45 10.84 -10.25 -14.19
C LEU A 45 10.14 -9.59 -13.00
N VAL A 46 9.17 -10.28 -12.43
CA VAL A 46 8.40 -9.79 -11.28
C VAL A 46 8.64 -10.72 -10.09
N SER A 47 8.94 -10.12 -8.95
CA SER A 47 9.02 -10.83 -7.67
C SER A 47 7.62 -11.01 -7.10
N CYS A 48 7.37 -12.20 -6.54
CA CYS A 48 6.14 -12.49 -5.80
C CYS A 48 6.55 -13.06 -4.45
N MET A 49 6.08 -12.43 -3.38
CA MET A 49 6.34 -12.86 -2.01
C MET A 49 5.07 -12.78 -1.18
N ARG A 50 5.06 -13.55 -0.10
CA ARG A 50 3.98 -13.47 0.88
C ARG A 50 4.14 -12.19 1.70
N SER A 51 3.03 -11.48 1.89
CA SER A 51 2.91 -10.35 2.80
C SER A 51 1.85 -10.62 3.86
N SER A 52 1.93 -9.88 4.96
CA SER A 52 0.88 -9.79 5.98
C SER A 52 -0.11 -8.66 5.67
N GLN A 53 -1.21 -8.58 6.44
CA GLN A 53 -2.15 -7.46 6.32
C GLN A 53 -1.48 -6.16 6.80
N GLU A 54 -0.65 -6.25 7.83
CA GLU A 54 0.10 -5.15 8.41
C GLU A 54 1.09 -4.56 7.39
N ASP A 55 1.70 -5.38 6.54
CA ASP A 55 2.58 -4.92 5.46
C ASP A 55 1.81 -4.07 4.44
N LEU A 56 0.61 -4.50 4.06
CA LEU A 56 -0.29 -3.71 3.20
C LEU A 56 -0.63 -2.38 3.89
N MET A 57 -0.97 -2.40 5.17
CA MET A 57 -1.31 -1.18 5.91
C MET A 57 -0.13 -0.21 5.99
N ARG A 58 1.10 -0.70 6.20
CA ARG A 58 2.33 0.12 6.16
C ARG A 58 2.58 0.71 4.79
N ALA A 59 2.34 -0.07 3.72
CA ALA A 59 2.47 0.43 2.35
C ALA A 59 1.42 1.50 2.01
N ILE A 60 0.19 1.35 2.52
CA ILE A 60 -0.88 2.33 2.34
C ILE A 60 -0.59 3.60 3.15
N PHE A 61 -0.13 3.49 4.40
CA PHE A 61 0.11 4.60 5.33
C PHE A 61 1.59 4.75 5.72
N PRO A 62 2.48 5.10 4.78
CA PRO A 62 3.93 5.06 5.01
C PRO A 62 4.44 6.11 6.02
N LYS A 63 3.63 7.13 6.35
CA LYS A 63 3.96 8.14 7.36
C LYS A 63 3.41 7.83 8.75
N TRP A 64 2.59 6.79 8.90
CA TRP A 64 2.17 6.32 10.22
C TRP A 64 3.39 5.75 10.93
N LYS A 65 3.64 6.22 12.15
CA LYS A 65 4.82 5.82 12.95
C LYS A 65 4.52 4.72 13.97
N GLY A 66 3.26 4.31 14.09
CA GLY A 66 2.84 3.26 15.01
C GLY A 66 2.87 1.90 14.34
N GLU A 67 2.32 0.91 15.02
CA GLU A 67 2.17 -0.43 14.50
C GLU A 67 0.77 -0.67 13.95
N PHE A 68 0.59 -1.83 13.31
CA PHE A 68 -0.71 -2.33 12.90
C PHE A 68 -0.95 -3.71 13.50
N SER A 69 -2.20 -3.99 13.87
CA SER A 69 -2.72 -5.31 14.19
C SER A 69 -3.88 -5.58 13.23
N GLY A 70 -3.63 -6.39 12.21
CA GLY A 70 -4.50 -6.50 11.05
C GLY A 70 -4.65 -5.14 10.34
N CYS A 71 -5.88 -4.62 10.36
CA CYS A 71 -6.22 -3.31 9.80
C CYS A 71 -6.20 -2.18 10.83
N ASP A 72 -6.14 -2.51 12.12
CA ASP A 72 -6.24 -1.54 13.19
C ASP A 72 -4.86 -1.00 13.51
N ALA A 73 -4.73 0.31 13.62
CA ALA A 73 -3.47 0.89 14.01
C ALA A 73 -3.35 1.03 15.52
N VAL A 74 -2.16 0.71 15.99
CA VAL A 74 -1.81 0.62 17.40
C VAL A 74 -0.75 1.65 17.68
N ILE A 75 -1.03 2.52 18.65
CA ILE A 75 -0.08 3.51 19.13
C ILE A 75 0.94 2.79 20.01
N THR A 76 2.22 2.91 19.67
CA THR A 76 3.31 2.34 20.47
C THR A 76 3.68 3.26 21.63
N THR A 77 4.26 2.67 22.69
CA THR A 77 4.75 3.43 23.86
C THR A 77 5.75 4.51 23.45
N GLU A 78 6.55 4.28 22.40
CA GLU A 78 7.50 5.25 21.84
C GLU A 78 6.80 6.47 21.21
N MET A 79 5.64 6.27 20.57
CA MET A 79 4.81 7.38 20.08
C MET A 79 4.18 8.18 21.22
N LEU A 80 3.75 7.51 22.28
CA LEU A 80 3.23 8.17 23.49
C LEU A 80 4.30 9.07 24.14
N GLN A 81 5.56 8.65 24.12
CA GLN A 81 6.68 9.42 24.70
C GLN A 81 7.12 10.60 23.81
N SER A 82 7.04 10.45 22.49
CA SER A 82 7.50 11.47 21.53
C SER A 82 6.45 12.55 21.19
N ALA A 83 5.16 12.29 21.45
CA ALA A 83 4.09 13.24 21.22
C ALA A 83 3.12 13.27 22.43
N PRO A 84 3.22 14.26 23.33
CA PRO A 84 2.35 14.33 24.52
C PRO A 84 0.85 14.51 24.19
N ASN A 85 0.52 14.90 22.95
CA ASN A 85 -0.85 14.92 22.40
C ASN A 85 -1.12 13.74 21.47
N VAL A 86 -1.07 12.54 22.05
CA VAL A 86 -1.32 11.24 21.40
C VAL A 86 -2.65 11.14 20.61
N PRO A 87 -3.78 11.77 21.01
CA PRO A 87 -5.04 11.62 20.29
C PRO A 87 -5.04 12.18 18.85
N HIS A 88 -4.01 12.95 18.47
CA HIS A 88 -4.01 13.72 17.23
C HIS A 88 -2.96 13.30 16.20
N VAL A 89 -2.24 12.19 16.40
CA VAL A 89 -1.27 11.76 15.37
C VAL A 89 -2.05 11.30 14.12
N PRO A 90 -1.94 11.99 12.99
CA PRO A 90 -2.76 11.69 11.83
C PRO A 90 -2.21 10.49 11.07
N PHE A 91 -3.09 9.59 10.65
CA PHE A 91 -2.78 8.50 9.71
C PHE A 91 -2.30 8.98 8.35
N VAL A 92 -2.86 10.11 7.92
CA VAL A 92 -2.59 10.76 6.64
C VAL A 92 -2.33 12.22 6.95
N THR A 93 -1.15 12.71 6.61
CA THR A 93 -0.81 14.10 6.88
C THR A 93 -1.60 15.04 5.98
N ARG A 94 -1.73 16.32 6.38
CA ARG A 94 -2.45 17.32 5.57
C ARG A 94 -1.85 17.45 4.17
N GLU A 95 -0.53 17.34 4.05
CA GLU A 95 0.19 17.36 2.78
C GLU A 95 -0.19 16.18 1.89
N GLU A 96 -0.34 14.98 2.47
CA GLU A 96 -0.75 13.79 1.75
C GLU A 96 -2.20 13.88 1.27
N MET A 97 -3.08 14.41 2.12
CA MET A 97 -4.48 14.65 1.79
C MET A 97 -4.62 15.65 0.65
N ASN A 98 -3.90 16.77 0.70
CA ASN A 98 -3.88 17.77 -0.37
C ASN A 98 -3.36 17.18 -1.68
N SER A 99 -2.28 16.39 -1.62
CA SER A 99 -1.71 15.71 -2.79
C SER A 99 -2.73 14.77 -3.43
N LEU A 100 -3.41 13.97 -2.60
CA LEU A 100 -4.43 13.05 -3.06
C LEU A 100 -5.59 13.77 -3.75
N LEU A 101 -6.08 14.88 -3.18
CA LEU A 101 -7.15 15.67 -3.78
C LEU A 101 -6.78 16.22 -5.17
N VAL A 102 -5.53 16.65 -5.36
CA VAL A 102 -5.03 17.11 -6.67
C VAL A 102 -5.02 15.97 -7.69
N VAL A 103 -4.58 14.78 -7.29
CA VAL A 103 -4.60 13.60 -8.15
C VAL A 103 -6.03 13.19 -8.50
N CYS A 104 -6.93 13.11 -7.50
CA CYS A 104 -8.33 12.75 -7.70
C CYS A 104 -9.06 13.72 -8.64
N ARG A 105 -8.82 15.02 -8.49
CA ARG A 105 -9.39 16.06 -9.38
C ARG A 105 -8.96 15.88 -10.83
N ASN A 106 -7.76 15.37 -11.06
CA ASN A 106 -7.14 15.23 -12.39
C ASN A 106 -7.09 13.78 -12.89
N TYR A 107 -7.76 12.84 -12.21
CA TYR A 107 -7.64 11.40 -12.48
C TYR A 107 -7.99 11.00 -13.93
N LYS A 108 -8.86 11.74 -14.61
CA LYS A 108 -9.18 11.53 -16.04
C LYS A 108 -8.00 11.79 -16.98
N VAL A 109 -7.06 12.64 -16.61
CA VAL A 109 -5.89 12.99 -17.44
C VAL A 109 -4.79 11.93 -17.32
N PHE A 110 -4.64 11.30 -16.15
CA PHE A 110 -3.58 10.31 -15.91
C PHE A 110 -3.81 8.95 -16.59
N LYS A 111 -5.05 8.58 -16.93
CA LYS A 111 -5.33 7.36 -17.72
C LYS A 111 -4.85 7.44 -19.18
N ASN A 112 -4.60 8.65 -19.71
CA ASN A 112 -4.24 8.83 -21.12
C ASN A 112 -2.74 8.74 -21.41
N HIS A 113 -1.87 8.59 -20.39
CA HIS A 113 -0.41 8.74 -20.60
C HIS A 113 0.49 7.68 -19.95
N SER A 114 -0.03 6.57 -19.40
CA SER A 114 0.83 5.59 -18.71
C SER A 114 0.45 4.12 -18.89
N PHE A 115 -0.09 3.76 -20.06
CA PHE A 115 0.02 2.39 -20.57
C PHE A 115 1.05 2.35 -21.71
N ILE A 116 2.33 2.49 -21.35
CA ILE A 116 3.47 2.13 -22.20
C ILE A 116 4.44 1.34 -21.33
#